data_AF-A0A0S8CA06-F1
#
_entry.id   AF-A0A0S8CA06-F1
#
_cell.length_a   1.000
_cell.length_b   1.000
_cell.length_c   1.000
_cell.angle_alpha   90.00
_cell.angle_beta   90.00
_cell.angle_gamma   90.00
#
_symmetry.space_group_name_H-M   'P 1'
#
loop_
_entity.id
_entity.type
_entity.pdbx_description
1 polymer ?
#
loop_
_entity_poly.entity_id
_entity_poly.type
_entity_poly.pdbx_seq_one_letter_code
_entity_poly.pdbx_strand_id
1 'polypeptide(L)'
;MNVPPILKCSNWDELIAAIAARPDCSALAGINPTLACAVLAAPAAVALWIARRMPQLLAVRRLRLLLIGAESVDAVDQGRWYAILPTLLGADFKTAVTLVGADLDPSFVSPAGALAPSQPARCARARLNDFLSENGSAEFDIAVIFHPGLGKHRGWLEDGSFARLIAGGVQLVASAYEEDEFEMDRWVVESYGYSVQGQPVINPFFLDLDHEQTRVRWGRALWGFGPSVPAAGFVPDAERLAALDNLTRMVMHSMTHVGAPGLDPGARVELKAQTGDRMELMHIFDNRFVDPATFDLLRLTPEGGLEKCGKLSGGELADYPGAGGRALERAIWAARIKAAHLLPSYPPPKNPVAPEEKAREMYATLRSRAAKLFGK
;
A
#
# COMPACT_ATOMS: atom_id res chain seq x y z
N MET A 1 27.12 -15.67 -10.18
CA MET A 1 26.81 -14.43 -9.43
C MET A 1 26.35 -14.83 -8.05
N ASN A 2 26.81 -14.16 -6.99
CA ASN A 2 26.32 -14.42 -5.64
C ASN A 2 24.86 -14.00 -5.54
N VAL A 3 24.00 -14.86 -4.99
CA VAL A 3 22.60 -14.50 -4.73
C VAL A 3 22.56 -13.34 -3.71
N PRO A 4 21.84 -12.24 -3.99
CA PRO A 4 21.71 -11.09 -3.09
C PRO A 4 21.27 -11.52 -1.68
N PRO A 5 21.88 -10.98 -0.60
CA PRO A 5 21.44 -11.23 0.78
C PRO A 5 19.93 -11.05 0.99
N ILE A 6 19.35 -9.98 0.41
CA ILE A 6 17.91 -9.70 0.49
C ILE A 6 17.01 -10.82 -0.05
N LEU A 7 17.52 -11.71 -0.92
CA LEU A 7 16.79 -12.86 -1.44
C LEU A 7 17.06 -14.16 -0.69
N LYS A 8 18.12 -14.23 0.12
CA LYS A 8 18.49 -15.43 0.91
C LYS A 8 17.76 -15.48 2.24
N CYS A 9 17.50 -14.32 2.82
CA CYS A 9 16.90 -14.19 4.15
C CYS A 9 15.37 -14.21 4.03
N SER A 10 14.71 -14.79 5.03
CA SER A 10 13.25 -14.93 5.11
C SER A 10 12.59 -13.99 6.12
N ASN A 11 13.39 -13.40 7.02
CA ASN A 11 12.93 -12.54 8.11
C ASN A 11 14.03 -11.54 8.51
N TRP A 12 13.66 -10.58 9.37
CA TRP A 12 14.55 -9.52 9.84
C TRP A 12 15.82 -10.03 10.54
N ASP A 13 15.71 -11.04 11.41
CA ASP A 13 16.84 -11.54 12.19
C ASP A 13 17.94 -12.10 11.27
N GLU A 14 17.54 -12.91 10.29
CA GLU A 14 18.44 -13.45 9.28
C GLU A 14 19.10 -12.36 8.43
N LEU A 15 18.32 -11.35 8.02
CA LEU A 15 18.81 -10.26 7.18
C LEU A 15 19.81 -9.39 7.93
N ILE A 16 19.48 -8.97 9.16
CA ILE A 16 20.35 -8.16 9.99
C ILE A 16 21.65 -8.91 10.30
N ALA A 17 21.58 -10.20 10.66
CA ALA A 17 22.76 -11.02 10.89
C ALA A 17 23.66 -11.12 9.65
N ALA A 18 23.07 -11.35 8.46
CA ALA A 18 23.81 -11.45 7.21
C ALA A 18 24.52 -10.14 6.83
N ILE A 19 23.87 -9.00 7.04
CA ILE A 19 24.43 -7.69 6.76
C ILE A 19 25.51 -7.32 7.78
N ALA A 20 25.25 -7.52 9.07
CA ALA A 20 26.17 -7.18 10.16
C ALA A 20 27.47 -8.01 10.12
N ALA A 21 27.46 -9.18 9.48
CA ALA A 21 28.67 -9.96 9.22
C ALA A 21 29.65 -9.26 8.26
N ARG A 22 29.23 -8.21 7.54
CA ARG A 22 30.11 -7.45 6.65
C ARG A 22 30.85 -6.34 7.41
N PRO A 23 32.16 -6.14 7.17
CA PRO A 23 32.96 -5.15 7.91
C PRO A 23 32.38 -3.73 7.86
N ASP A 24 31.87 -3.31 6.69
CA ASP A 24 31.28 -2.00 6.43
C ASP A 24 29.92 -1.77 7.10
N CYS A 25 29.31 -2.82 7.65
CA CYS A 25 27.99 -2.79 8.29
C CYS A 25 28.01 -3.39 9.71
N SER A 26 29.18 -3.76 10.23
CA SER A 26 29.37 -4.39 11.54
C SER A 26 28.73 -3.62 12.71
N ALA A 27 28.63 -2.29 12.60
CA ALA A 27 27.96 -1.43 13.56
C ALA A 27 26.48 -1.79 13.80
N LEU A 28 25.80 -2.42 12.84
CA LEU A 28 24.42 -2.87 12.97
C LEU A 28 24.24 -3.94 14.07
N ALA A 29 25.27 -4.74 14.37
CA ALA A 29 25.20 -5.77 15.41
C ALA A 29 24.95 -5.19 16.82
N GLY A 30 25.30 -3.91 17.04
CA GLY A 30 25.11 -3.22 18.32
C GLY A 30 23.80 -2.45 18.44
N ILE A 31 22.96 -2.44 17.39
CA ILE A 31 21.71 -1.67 17.36
C ILE A 31 20.59 -2.53 17.93
N ASN A 32 19.70 -1.90 18.70
CA ASN A 32 18.46 -2.55 19.12
C ASN A 32 17.71 -3.14 17.89
N PRO A 33 17.26 -4.40 17.91
CA PRO A 33 16.65 -5.04 16.74
C PRO A 33 15.47 -4.25 16.15
N THR A 34 14.57 -3.73 16.99
CA THR A 34 13.43 -2.92 16.53
C THR A 34 13.89 -1.66 15.82
N LEU A 35 14.91 -0.99 16.35
CA LEU A 35 15.50 0.19 15.75
C LEU A 35 16.19 -0.14 14.42
N ALA A 36 16.90 -1.28 14.34
CA ALA A 36 17.52 -1.77 13.12
C ALA A 36 16.46 -2.05 12.03
N CYS A 37 15.35 -2.71 12.37
CA CYS A 37 14.22 -2.91 11.45
C CYS A 37 13.66 -1.56 10.96
N ALA A 38 13.46 -0.60 11.86
CA ALA A 38 12.88 0.70 11.52
C ALA A 38 13.76 1.49 10.52
N VAL A 39 15.08 1.53 10.71
CA VAL A 39 15.98 2.27 9.80
C VAL A 39 16.29 1.51 8.51
N LEU A 40 16.14 0.18 8.50
CA LEU A 40 16.42 -0.66 7.32
C LEU A 40 15.18 -0.99 6.49
N ALA A 41 13.96 -0.77 6.98
CA ALA A 41 12.73 -1.16 6.27
C ALA A 41 12.64 -0.56 4.85
N ALA A 42 12.88 0.74 4.71
CA ALA A 42 12.83 1.41 3.41
C ALA A 42 13.93 0.89 2.46
N PRO A 43 15.22 0.89 2.85
CA PRO A 43 16.28 0.31 2.02
C PRO A 43 16.06 -1.17 1.66
N ALA A 44 15.57 -1.99 2.61
CA ALA A 44 15.30 -3.41 2.37
C ALA A 44 14.18 -3.60 1.33
N ALA A 45 13.11 -2.81 1.40
CA ALA A 45 12.04 -2.84 0.41
C ALA A 45 12.55 -2.48 -1.00
N VAL A 46 13.35 -1.41 -1.13
CA VAL A 46 13.95 -1.03 -2.42
C VAL A 46 14.88 -2.13 -2.94
N ALA A 47 15.75 -2.69 -2.08
CA ALA A 47 16.65 -3.78 -2.45
C ALA A 47 15.88 -5.02 -2.92
N LEU A 48 14.80 -5.39 -2.23
CA LEU A 48 14.00 -6.55 -2.58
C LEU A 48 13.36 -6.38 -3.97
N TRP A 49 12.80 -5.20 -4.23
CA TRP A 49 12.23 -4.88 -5.54
C TRP A 49 13.28 -4.96 -6.64
N ILE A 50 14.43 -4.30 -6.47
CA ILE A 50 15.52 -4.32 -7.44
C ILE A 50 15.97 -5.77 -7.72
N ALA A 51 16.21 -6.55 -6.68
CA ALA A 51 16.68 -7.93 -6.82
C ALA A 51 15.69 -8.83 -7.58
N ARG A 52 14.38 -8.62 -7.41
CA ARG A 52 13.35 -9.45 -8.05
C ARG A 52 12.90 -8.95 -9.44
N ARG A 53 12.84 -7.64 -9.64
CA ARG A 53 12.18 -7.02 -10.80
C ARG A 53 13.12 -6.21 -11.68
N MET A 54 14.26 -5.76 -11.15
CA MET A 54 15.23 -4.94 -11.88
C MET A 54 16.68 -5.39 -11.68
N PRO A 55 17.02 -6.68 -11.86
CA PRO A 55 18.38 -7.18 -11.61
C PRO A 55 19.44 -6.53 -12.52
N GLN A 56 19.05 -5.95 -13.65
CA GLN A 56 19.95 -5.17 -14.50
C GLN A 56 20.55 -3.95 -13.78
N LEU A 57 19.89 -3.40 -12.76
CA LEU A 57 20.41 -2.30 -11.97
C LEU A 57 21.59 -2.72 -11.08
N LEU A 58 21.88 -4.02 -10.93
CA LEU A 58 23.06 -4.49 -10.20
C LEU A 58 24.37 -4.24 -10.96
N ALA A 59 24.29 -4.00 -12.28
CA ALA A 59 25.45 -3.76 -13.13
C ALA A 59 25.81 -2.27 -13.29
N VAL A 60 25.01 -1.35 -12.73
CA VAL A 60 25.28 0.09 -12.83
C VAL A 60 26.41 0.48 -11.88
N ARG A 61 27.21 1.47 -12.27
CA ARG A 61 28.25 2.02 -11.38
C ARG A 61 27.66 2.83 -10.22
N ARG A 62 26.51 3.46 -10.47
CA ARG A 62 25.84 4.35 -9.54
C ARG A 62 24.33 4.22 -9.70
N LEU A 63 23.64 3.82 -8.64
CA LEU A 63 22.18 3.76 -8.58
C LEU A 63 21.64 5.13 -8.13
N ARG A 64 20.77 5.73 -8.94
CA ARG A 64 20.15 7.04 -8.69
C ARG A 64 18.69 6.82 -8.31
N LEU A 65 18.40 7.00 -7.02
CA LEU A 65 17.13 6.68 -6.39
C LEU A 65 16.41 7.98 -6.00
N LEU A 66 15.14 8.09 -6.40
CA LEU A 66 14.22 9.16 -5.99
C LEU A 66 13.18 8.60 -5.01
N LEU A 67 13.01 9.22 -3.84
CA LEU A 67 11.92 8.92 -2.93
C LEU A 67 10.87 10.02 -3.05
N ILE A 68 9.68 9.64 -3.48
CA ILE A 68 8.55 10.53 -3.72
C ILE A 68 7.69 10.60 -2.48
N GLY A 69 7.31 11.82 -2.11
CA GLY A 69 6.50 12.10 -0.93
C GLY A 69 7.28 11.95 0.37
N ALA A 70 8.61 11.84 0.35
CA ALA A 70 9.41 11.48 1.52
C ALA A 70 9.04 12.29 2.79
N GLU A 71 8.80 11.57 3.89
CA GLU A 71 8.50 12.12 5.21
C GLU A 71 9.58 11.74 6.25
N SER A 72 9.31 11.95 7.53
CA SER A 72 10.25 11.72 8.65
C SER A 72 10.78 10.28 8.71
N VAL A 73 9.98 9.27 8.33
CA VAL A 73 10.42 7.86 8.34
C VAL A 73 11.39 7.58 7.18
N ASP A 74 11.09 8.09 5.98
CA ASP A 74 11.95 7.93 4.80
C ASP A 74 13.27 8.69 4.94
N ALA A 75 13.24 9.80 5.69
CA ALA A 75 14.34 10.73 5.87
C ALA A 75 15.14 10.49 7.16
N VAL A 76 14.88 9.40 7.89
CA VAL A 76 15.58 9.10 9.14
C VAL A 76 17.10 9.15 8.94
N ASP A 77 17.78 9.86 9.84
CA ASP A 77 19.21 10.13 9.76
C ASP A 77 19.62 10.73 8.40
N GLN A 78 18.82 11.66 7.87
CA GLN A 78 19.02 12.32 6.57
C GLN A 78 19.07 11.33 5.39
N GLY A 79 18.37 10.19 5.49
CA GLY A 79 18.36 9.14 4.47
C GLY A 79 19.69 8.40 4.31
N ARG A 80 20.60 8.50 5.29
CA ARG A 80 21.94 7.88 5.24
C ARG A 80 21.89 6.35 5.12
N TRP A 81 20.82 5.73 5.62
CA TRP A 81 20.64 4.28 5.61
C TRP A 81 20.51 3.67 4.21
N TYR A 82 20.06 4.41 3.20
CA TYR A 82 20.01 3.90 1.82
C TYR A 82 21.39 3.62 1.20
N ALA A 83 22.48 4.12 1.79
CA ALA A 83 23.83 3.76 1.36
C ALA A 83 24.15 2.27 1.57
N ILE A 84 23.32 1.53 2.32
CA ILE A 84 23.45 0.08 2.53
C ILE A 84 22.90 -0.76 1.37
N LEU A 85 22.22 -0.16 0.38
CA LEU A 85 21.64 -0.88 -0.76
C LEU A 85 22.62 -1.80 -1.51
N PRO A 86 23.88 -1.41 -1.82
CA PRO A 86 24.83 -2.31 -2.48
C PRO A 86 25.11 -3.56 -1.64
N THR A 87 25.18 -3.38 -0.32
CA THR A 87 25.39 -4.45 0.65
C THR A 87 24.20 -5.41 0.71
N LEU A 88 22.97 -4.89 0.78
CA LEU A 88 21.72 -5.68 0.71
C LEU A 88 21.61 -6.49 -0.59
N LEU A 89 22.12 -5.93 -1.68
CA LEU A 89 22.04 -6.51 -3.01
C LEU A 89 23.25 -7.39 -3.37
N GLY A 90 24.29 -7.42 -2.53
CA GLY A 90 25.53 -8.15 -2.82
C GLY A 90 26.26 -7.61 -4.06
N ALA A 91 26.15 -6.31 -4.32
CA ALA A 91 26.67 -5.63 -5.51
C ALA A 91 27.69 -4.53 -5.14
N ASP A 92 28.46 -4.09 -6.13
CA ASP A 92 29.47 -3.03 -6.00
C ASP A 92 29.06 -1.82 -6.84
N PHE A 93 28.24 -0.95 -6.23
CA PHE A 93 27.83 0.31 -6.81
C PHE A 93 27.70 1.38 -5.72
N LYS A 94 27.61 2.65 -6.12
CA LYS A 94 27.30 3.74 -5.19
C LYS A 94 25.82 4.11 -5.26
N THR A 95 25.19 4.38 -4.13
CA THR A 95 23.83 4.90 -4.08
C THR A 95 23.86 6.43 -4.08
N ALA A 96 23.05 7.07 -4.91
CA ALA A 96 22.71 8.48 -4.83
C ALA A 96 21.21 8.61 -4.58
N VAL A 97 20.84 9.17 -3.44
CA VAL A 97 19.43 9.27 -3.02
C VAL A 97 18.99 10.71 -3.04
N THR A 98 17.81 10.95 -3.60
CA THR A 98 17.10 12.21 -3.51
C THR A 98 15.75 11.97 -2.83
N LEU A 99 15.48 12.69 -1.75
CA LEU A 99 14.23 12.67 -0.99
C LEU A 99 13.43 13.92 -1.36
N VAL A 100 12.21 13.75 -1.87
CA VAL A 100 11.33 14.86 -2.26
C VAL A 100 9.99 14.73 -1.55
N GLY A 101 9.62 15.72 -0.75
CA GLY A 101 8.33 15.75 -0.07
C GLY A 101 8.02 17.13 0.52
N ALA A 102 6.76 17.57 0.46
CA ALA A 102 6.36 18.89 0.97
C ALA A 102 6.52 19.00 2.50
N ASP A 103 6.35 17.87 3.19
CA ASP A 103 6.43 17.74 4.64
C ASP A 103 7.73 17.07 5.12
N LEU A 104 8.73 17.01 4.23
CA LEU A 104 10.05 16.46 4.51
C LEU A 104 10.72 17.23 5.66
N ASP A 105 11.09 16.49 6.70
CA ASP A 105 11.89 16.99 7.82
C ASP A 105 13.17 16.15 7.95
N PRO A 106 14.31 16.61 7.39
CA PRO A 106 15.57 15.89 7.45
C PRO A 106 16.29 16.07 8.80
N SER A 107 15.74 16.87 9.72
CA SER A 107 16.36 17.08 11.05
C SER A 107 16.16 15.89 11.99
N PHE A 108 15.37 14.90 11.56
CA PHE A 108 15.10 13.72 12.34
C PHE A 108 16.30 12.78 12.42
N VAL A 109 16.91 12.70 13.62
CA VAL A 109 18.05 11.84 13.93
C VAL A 109 17.59 10.76 14.92
N SER A 110 17.85 9.51 14.58
CA SER A 110 17.58 8.35 15.42
C SER A 110 18.70 8.12 16.45
N PRO A 111 18.47 7.30 17.50
CA PRO A 111 19.54 6.84 18.38
C PRO A 111 20.65 6.07 17.65
N ALA A 112 20.36 5.55 16.44
CA ALA A 112 21.30 4.86 15.58
C ALA A 112 22.04 5.79 14.59
N GLY A 113 21.72 7.09 14.54
CA GLY A 113 22.24 8.00 13.51
C GLY A 113 23.75 8.18 13.49
N ALA A 114 24.42 7.97 14.63
CA ALA A 114 25.89 7.95 14.71
C ALA A 114 26.51 6.77 13.96
N LEU A 115 25.75 5.68 13.78
CA LEU A 115 26.17 4.45 13.10
C LEU A 115 25.77 4.43 11.63
N ALA A 116 24.92 5.36 11.19
CA ALA A 116 24.48 5.46 9.81
C ALA A 116 25.69 5.74 8.87
N PRO A 117 25.69 5.24 7.62
CA PRO A 117 26.75 5.52 6.64
C PRO A 117 26.96 7.02 6.42
N SER A 118 28.19 7.50 6.14
CA SER A 118 28.53 8.94 6.20
C SER A 118 27.82 9.86 5.21
N GLN A 119 27.35 9.36 4.07
CA GLN A 119 26.81 10.20 2.99
C GLN A 119 25.29 10.43 3.15
N PRO A 120 24.83 11.66 3.42
CA PRO A 120 23.41 11.98 3.47
C PRO A 120 22.77 11.99 2.08
N ALA A 121 21.45 11.80 2.04
CA ALA A 121 20.65 11.99 0.84
C ALA A 121 20.50 13.47 0.48
N ARG A 122 20.32 13.77 -0.81
CA ARG A 122 19.85 15.09 -1.24
C ARG A 122 18.41 15.25 -0.79
N CYS A 123 18.09 16.29 -0.03
CA CYS A 123 16.74 16.55 0.45
C CYS A 123 16.16 17.77 -0.27
N ALA A 124 14.92 17.66 -0.75
CA ALA A 124 14.18 18.76 -1.36
C ALA A 124 12.77 18.84 -0.74
N ARG A 125 12.52 19.90 0.02
CA ARG A 125 11.19 20.19 0.55
C ARG A 125 10.34 20.88 -0.51
N ALA A 126 9.76 20.09 -1.40
CA ALA A 126 9.02 20.57 -2.57
C ALA A 126 7.91 19.59 -2.96
N ARG A 127 6.96 20.06 -3.77
CA ARG A 127 6.07 19.17 -4.51
C ARG A 127 6.86 18.49 -5.62
N LEU A 128 6.44 17.29 -6.01
CA LEU A 128 7.14 16.49 -7.02
C LEU A 128 7.22 17.22 -8.37
N ASN A 129 6.11 17.78 -8.85
CA ASN A 129 6.08 18.47 -10.15
C ASN A 129 7.03 19.69 -10.19
N ASP A 130 7.07 20.47 -9.12
CA ASP A 130 7.96 21.64 -9.01
C ASP A 130 9.43 21.17 -9.08
N PHE A 131 9.78 20.17 -8.28
CA PHE A 131 11.12 19.59 -8.27
C PHE A 131 11.53 19.04 -9.64
N LEU A 132 10.67 18.27 -10.30
CA LEU A 132 10.95 17.68 -11.62
C LEU A 132 11.02 18.73 -12.73
N SER A 133 10.40 19.89 -12.57
CA SER A 133 10.46 20.98 -13.54
C SER A 133 11.81 21.69 -13.50
N GLU A 134 12.46 21.72 -12.34
CA GLU A 134 13.79 22.30 -12.15
C GLU A 134 14.94 21.31 -12.44
N ASN A 135 14.74 20.02 -12.14
CA ASN A 135 15.83 19.02 -12.13
C ASN A 135 15.72 17.97 -13.25
N GLY A 136 14.57 17.86 -13.92
CA GLY A 136 14.32 16.82 -14.93
C GLY A 136 14.14 15.41 -14.34
N SER A 137 13.68 14.47 -15.18
CA SER A 137 13.42 13.07 -14.78
C SER A 137 14.55 12.10 -15.13
N ALA A 138 15.38 12.40 -16.14
CA ALA A 138 16.44 11.50 -16.65
C ALA A 138 17.61 11.28 -15.65
N GLU A 139 17.59 11.99 -14.52
CA GLU A 139 18.60 11.84 -13.47
C GLU A 139 18.40 10.58 -12.61
N PHE A 140 17.27 9.89 -12.71
CA PHE A 140 16.93 8.76 -11.84
C PHE A 140 16.84 7.43 -12.59
N ASP A 141 17.18 6.34 -11.92
CA ASP A 141 17.02 4.98 -12.44
C ASP A 141 15.71 4.35 -11.95
N ILE A 142 15.31 4.72 -10.73
CA ILE A 142 14.13 4.23 -10.03
C ILE A 142 13.58 5.34 -9.13
N ALA A 143 12.25 5.44 -9.04
CA ALA A 143 11.57 6.28 -8.07
C ALA A 143 10.60 5.44 -7.23
N VAL A 144 10.57 5.68 -5.93
CA VAL A 144 9.87 4.85 -4.95
C VAL A 144 8.92 5.72 -4.11
N ILE A 145 7.72 5.22 -3.88
CA ILE A 145 6.66 5.85 -3.09
C ILE A 145 6.34 4.92 -1.91
N PHE A 146 6.66 5.35 -0.69
CA PHE A 146 6.30 4.62 0.53
C PHE A 146 4.99 5.12 1.19
N HIS A 147 4.22 5.90 0.44
CA HIS A 147 2.92 6.43 0.84
C HIS A 147 1.79 5.57 0.28
N PRO A 148 1.26 4.62 1.07
CA PRO A 148 0.12 3.81 0.67
C PRO A 148 -1.15 4.68 0.54
N GLY A 149 -2.07 4.24 -0.32
CA GLY A 149 -3.32 4.96 -0.54
C GLY A 149 -3.16 6.12 -1.51
N LEU A 150 -2.72 5.82 -2.74
CA LEU A 150 -2.63 6.77 -3.86
C LEU A 150 -3.94 7.52 -4.13
N GLY A 151 -5.08 6.96 -3.71
CA GLY A 151 -6.36 7.66 -3.72
C GLY A 151 -6.34 9.02 -3.00
N LYS A 152 -5.44 9.26 -2.04
CA LYS A 152 -5.22 10.55 -1.36
C LYS A 152 -4.16 11.43 -2.01
N HIS A 153 -3.33 10.85 -2.88
CA HIS A 153 -2.20 11.49 -3.53
C HIS A 153 -2.37 11.55 -5.06
N ARG A 154 -3.63 11.62 -5.53
CA ARG A 154 -4.00 11.66 -6.96
C ARG A 154 -3.33 12.81 -7.72
N GLY A 155 -2.95 13.88 -7.01
CA GLY A 155 -2.22 15.00 -7.58
C GLY A 155 -0.99 14.59 -8.41
N TRP A 156 -0.25 13.55 -8.02
CA TRP A 156 0.91 13.07 -8.79
C TRP A 156 0.55 12.37 -10.12
N LEU A 157 -0.67 11.81 -10.20
CA LEU A 157 -1.24 11.24 -11.42
C LEU A 157 -1.79 12.35 -12.32
N GLU A 158 -2.41 13.36 -11.71
CA GLU A 158 -3.09 14.50 -12.36
C GLU A 158 -2.14 15.54 -12.94
N ASP A 159 -1.08 15.88 -12.22
CA ASP A 159 -0.13 16.93 -12.62
C ASP A 159 0.91 16.45 -13.65
N GLY A 160 0.86 15.17 -14.03
CA GLY A 160 1.75 14.55 -15.01
C GLY A 160 3.14 14.22 -14.49
N SER A 161 3.41 14.34 -13.18
CA SER A 161 4.70 14.00 -12.59
C SER A 161 5.07 12.53 -12.83
N PHE A 162 4.12 11.62 -12.61
CA PHE A 162 4.35 10.19 -12.86
C PHE A 162 4.56 9.90 -14.34
N ALA A 163 3.75 10.49 -15.22
CA ALA A 163 3.93 10.37 -16.66
C ALA A 163 5.32 10.86 -17.10
N ARG A 164 5.84 11.97 -16.54
CA ARG A 164 7.18 12.49 -16.85
C ARG A 164 8.31 11.54 -16.42
N LEU A 165 8.16 10.89 -15.27
CA LEU A 165 9.13 9.91 -14.78
C LEU A 165 9.12 8.65 -15.65
N ILE A 166 7.95 8.07 -15.89
CA ILE A 166 7.80 6.85 -16.71
C ILE A 166 8.28 7.09 -18.15
N ALA A 167 7.87 8.21 -18.78
CA ALA A 167 8.31 8.58 -20.12
C ALA A 167 9.82 8.84 -20.21
N GLY A 168 10.45 9.24 -19.09
CA GLY A 168 11.90 9.37 -18.96
C GLY A 168 12.63 8.04 -18.76
N GLY A 169 11.91 6.91 -18.74
CA GLY A 169 12.47 5.57 -18.51
C GLY A 169 12.71 5.25 -17.04
N VAL A 170 12.20 6.06 -16.10
CA VAL A 170 12.32 5.81 -14.66
C VAL A 170 11.27 4.80 -14.24
N GLN A 171 11.69 3.70 -13.60
CA GLN A 171 10.74 2.77 -13.00
C GLN A 171 10.10 3.39 -11.76
N LEU A 172 8.77 3.49 -11.76
CA LEU A 172 8.01 3.87 -10.56
C LEU A 172 7.62 2.62 -9.77
N VAL A 173 7.90 2.67 -8.47
CA VAL A 173 7.58 1.61 -7.50
C VAL A 173 6.80 2.25 -6.36
N ALA A 174 5.76 1.57 -5.90
CA ALA A 174 4.95 1.98 -4.79
C ALA A 174 4.85 0.84 -3.77
N SER A 175 4.45 1.19 -2.55
CA SER A 175 4.15 0.23 -1.50
C SER A 175 2.74 0.40 -0.96
N ALA A 176 2.09 -0.69 -0.61
CA ALA A 176 0.85 -0.75 0.15
C ALA A 176 1.07 -1.44 1.51
N TYR A 177 0.17 -1.21 2.47
CA TYR A 177 0.17 -1.90 3.76
C TYR A 177 -0.14 -3.39 3.62
N GLU A 178 -0.95 -3.74 2.62
CA GLU A 178 -1.43 -5.10 2.35
C GLU A 178 -1.81 -5.26 0.86
N GLU A 179 -2.16 -6.48 0.45
CA GLU A 179 -2.56 -6.79 -0.94
C GLU A 179 -3.91 -6.16 -1.34
N ASP A 180 -4.85 -6.02 -0.40
CA ASP A 180 -6.16 -5.41 -0.64
C ASP A 180 -6.03 -3.90 -0.94
N GLU A 181 -5.19 -3.20 -0.19
CA GLU A 181 -4.88 -1.80 -0.45
C GLU A 181 -4.11 -1.63 -1.76
N PHE A 182 -3.22 -2.57 -2.13
CA PHE A 182 -2.61 -2.59 -3.46
C PHE A 182 -3.68 -2.64 -4.56
N GLU A 183 -4.70 -3.50 -4.44
CA GLU A 183 -5.77 -3.57 -5.43
C GLU A 183 -6.56 -2.26 -5.51
N MET A 184 -6.76 -1.55 -4.38
CA MET A 184 -7.37 -0.22 -4.38
C MET A 184 -6.51 0.81 -5.10
N ASP A 185 -5.20 0.84 -4.84
CA ASP A 185 -4.26 1.73 -5.52
C ASP A 185 -4.17 1.44 -7.02
N ARG A 186 -4.13 0.15 -7.38
CA ARG A 186 -4.20 -0.31 -8.77
C ARG A 186 -5.47 0.18 -9.46
N TRP A 187 -6.62 0.09 -8.79
CA TRP A 187 -7.88 0.59 -9.32
C TRP A 187 -7.82 2.09 -9.62
N VAL A 188 -7.24 2.88 -8.72
CA VAL A 188 -7.02 4.32 -8.93
C VAL A 188 -6.11 4.53 -10.13
N VAL A 189 -4.93 3.91 -10.15
CA VAL A 189 -3.94 4.06 -11.24
C VAL A 189 -4.52 3.69 -12.61
N GLU A 190 -5.21 2.56 -12.71
CA GLU A 190 -5.88 2.13 -13.95
C GLU A 190 -6.98 3.11 -14.37
N SER A 191 -7.70 3.74 -13.42
CA SER A 191 -8.72 4.76 -13.71
C SER A 191 -8.13 6.05 -14.28
N TYR A 192 -6.86 6.33 -14.03
CA TYR A 192 -6.10 7.43 -14.65
C TYR A 192 -5.40 7.02 -15.95
N GLY A 193 -5.62 5.80 -16.47
CA GLY A 193 -5.08 5.34 -17.75
C GLY A 193 -3.65 4.82 -17.69
N TYR A 194 -3.07 4.71 -16.50
CA TYR A 194 -1.76 4.10 -16.30
C TYR A 194 -1.89 2.57 -16.26
N SER A 195 -0.77 1.88 -16.47
CA SER A 195 -0.70 0.42 -16.33
C SER A 195 0.01 0.05 -15.03
N VAL A 196 -0.30 -1.13 -14.48
CA VAL A 196 0.36 -1.71 -13.30
C VAL A 196 1.12 -2.97 -13.69
N GLN A 197 2.31 -3.15 -13.13
CA GLN A 197 3.21 -4.26 -13.42
C GLN A 197 2.88 -5.48 -12.57
N GLY A 198 2.17 -6.45 -13.15
CA GLY A 198 2.00 -7.79 -12.59
C GLY A 198 1.38 -7.81 -11.18
N GLN A 199 1.72 -8.86 -10.42
CA GLN A 199 1.29 -9.04 -9.04
C GLN A 199 2.28 -8.38 -8.05
N PRO A 200 1.80 -7.93 -6.88
CA PRO A 200 2.65 -7.31 -5.87
C PRO A 200 3.67 -8.31 -5.35
N VAL A 201 4.83 -7.81 -4.96
CA VAL A 201 5.88 -8.54 -4.27
C VAL A 201 5.64 -8.37 -2.78
N ILE A 202 5.34 -9.48 -2.09
CA ILE A 202 5.28 -9.48 -0.63
C ILE A 202 6.69 -9.36 -0.07
N ASN A 203 6.92 -8.24 0.62
CA ASN A 203 8.15 -7.93 1.34
C ASN A 203 8.11 -8.60 2.71
N PRO A 204 8.99 -9.56 3.05
CA PRO A 204 9.04 -10.12 4.40
C PRO A 204 9.72 -9.19 5.41
N PHE A 205 10.35 -8.10 4.93
CA PHE A 205 11.05 -7.09 5.72
C PHE A 205 10.21 -5.81 5.82
N PHE A 206 8.91 -5.95 6.04
CA PHE A 206 8.03 -4.81 6.32
C PHE A 206 8.24 -4.33 7.76
N LEU A 207 7.91 -3.08 8.03
CA LEU A 207 7.92 -2.54 9.38
C LEU A 207 6.56 -2.78 10.02
N ASP A 208 6.56 -3.53 11.11
CA ASP A 208 5.35 -3.82 11.88
C ASP A 208 5.19 -2.82 13.04
N LEU A 209 4.10 -2.09 13.01
CA LEU A 209 3.79 -1.04 13.98
C LEU A 209 2.51 -1.44 14.72
N ASP A 210 2.69 -2.21 15.80
CA ASP A 210 1.62 -2.60 16.72
C ASP A 210 1.18 -1.41 17.60
N HIS A 211 -0.12 -1.32 17.89
CA HIS A 211 -0.67 -0.44 18.92
C HIS A 211 -2.08 -0.82 19.30
N GLU A 212 -2.25 -1.15 20.57
CA GLU A 212 -3.47 -1.28 21.40
C GLU A 212 -4.70 -1.98 20.80
N GLN A 213 -5.06 -1.80 19.51
CA GLN A 213 -6.08 -2.51 18.73
C GLN A 213 -5.82 -2.54 17.20
N THR A 214 -4.76 -1.91 16.66
CA THR A 214 -4.45 -1.86 15.22
C THR A 214 -2.98 -2.19 14.93
N ARG A 215 -2.76 -3.02 13.92
CA ARG A 215 -1.44 -3.43 13.43
C ARG A 215 -1.22 -2.83 12.04
N VAL A 216 -0.24 -1.95 11.90
CA VAL A 216 0.09 -1.31 10.62
C VAL A 216 1.37 -1.92 10.07
N ARG A 217 1.34 -2.39 8.82
CA ARG A 217 2.45 -3.12 8.17
C ARG A 217 3.03 -2.30 7.05
N TRP A 218 3.91 -1.37 7.38
CA TRP A 218 4.46 -0.41 6.42
C TRP A 218 5.43 -1.08 5.45
N GLY A 219 5.21 -0.88 4.15
CA GLY A 219 6.07 -1.41 3.09
C GLY A 219 5.89 -2.90 2.79
N ARG A 220 4.73 -3.51 3.09
CA ARG A 220 4.51 -4.96 2.96
C ARG A 220 4.26 -5.43 1.53
N ALA A 221 3.41 -4.74 0.77
CA ALA A 221 3.13 -5.12 -0.62
C ALA A 221 3.82 -4.11 -1.56
N LEU A 222 4.86 -4.53 -2.26
CA LEU A 222 5.59 -3.69 -3.21
C LEU A 222 5.08 -3.93 -4.62
N TRP A 223 4.82 -2.88 -5.39
CA TRP A 223 4.29 -3.00 -6.75
C TRP A 223 4.82 -1.88 -7.63
N GLY A 224 4.70 -2.05 -8.94
CA GLY A 224 5.30 -1.13 -9.91
C GLY A 224 4.29 -0.65 -10.94
N PHE A 225 4.53 0.54 -11.48
CA PHE A 225 3.83 1.00 -12.67
C PHE A 225 4.39 0.27 -13.91
N GLY A 226 3.52 0.01 -14.88
CA GLY A 226 3.95 -0.44 -16.20
C GLY A 226 4.56 0.72 -17.01
N PRO A 227 5.17 0.40 -18.17
CA PRO A 227 5.89 1.38 -18.99
C PRO A 227 4.97 2.35 -19.74
N SER A 228 3.67 2.06 -19.80
CA SER A 228 2.70 2.87 -20.55
C SER A 228 2.20 4.03 -19.71
N VAL A 229 2.24 5.23 -20.30
CA VAL A 229 1.65 6.45 -19.75
C VAL A 229 0.31 6.75 -20.44
N PRO A 230 -0.62 7.47 -19.78
CA PRO A 230 -1.85 7.92 -20.39
C PRO A 230 -1.57 8.83 -21.60
N ALA A 231 -2.42 8.75 -22.61
CA ALA A 231 -2.35 9.67 -23.75
C ALA A 231 -2.59 11.12 -23.31
N ALA A 232 -2.04 12.08 -24.04
CA ALA A 232 -2.32 13.49 -23.79
C ALA A 232 -3.84 13.76 -23.87
N GLY A 233 -4.40 14.43 -22.86
CA GLY A 233 -5.83 14.69 -22.76
C GLY A 233 -6.67 13.49 -22.29
N PHE A 234 -6.04 12.41 -21.81
CA PHE A 234 -6.77 11.31 -21.18
C PHE A 234 -7.65 11.84 -20.03
N VAL A 235 -8.92 11.45 -20.03
CA VAL A 235 -9.88 11.82 -19.00
C VAL A 235 -10.00 10.65 -18.02
N PRO A 236 -9.72 10.85 -16.72
CA PRO A 236 -9.89 9.80 -15.73
C PRO A 236 -11.31 9.24 -15.69
N ASP A 237 -11.43 7.94 -15.43
CA ASP A 237 -12.72 7.27 -15.27
C ASP A 237 -13.36 7.65 -13.93
N ALA A 238 -14.17 8.70 -13.96
CA ALA A 238 -14.85 9.25 -12.79
C ALA A 238 -15.84 8.25 -12.17
N GLU A 239 -16.45 7.37 -12.96
CA GLU A 239 -17.40 6.38 -12.46
C GLU A 239 -16.67 5.31 -11.64
N ARG A 240 -15.54 4.80 -12.15
CA ARG A 240 -14.68 3.87 -11.41
C ARG A 240 -14.17 4.47 -10.11
N LEU A 241 -13.73 5.73 -10.12
CA LEU A 241 -13.27 6.41 -8.92
C LEU A 241 -14.40 6.57 -7.89
N ALA A 242 -15.59 7.01 -8.33
CA ALA A 242 -16.77 7.12 -7.46
C ALA A 242 -17.20 5.76 -6.87
N ALA A 243 -17.05 4.67 -7.62
CA ALA A 243 -17.35 3.32 -7.14
C ALA A 243 -16.41 2.89 -5.99
N LEU A 244 -15.13 3.23 -6.06
CA LEU A 244 -14.16 2.99 -4.98
C LEU A 244 -14.44 3.87 -3.75
N ASP A 245 -14.80 5.14 -3.96
CA ASP A 245 -15.18 6.05 -2.89
C ASP A 245 -16.46 5.53 -2.18
N ASN A 246 -17.43 4.99 -2.95
CA ASN A 246 -18.60 4.34 -2.39
C ASN A 246 -18.24 3.09 -1.57
N LEU A 247 -17.32 2.23 -2.05
CA LEU A 247 -16.83 1.09 -1.29
C LEU A 247 -16.22 1.53 0.05
N THR A 248 -15.32 2.51 0.03
CA THR A 248 -14.67 3.04 1.24
C THR A 248 -15.71 3.54 2.25
N ARG A 249 -16.73 4.28 1.77
CA ARG A 249 -17.85 4.73 2.59
C ARG A 249 -18.63 3.57 3.19
N MET A 250 -18.87 2.51 2.42
CA MET A 250 -19.64 1.34 2.88
C MET A 250 -18.90 0.52 3.92
N VAL A 251 -17.58 0.36 3.76
CA VAL A 251 -16.69 -0.26 4.75
C VAL A 251 -16.68 0.55 6.04
N MET A 252 -16.50 1.86 5.95
CA MET A 252 -16.53 2.75 7.12
C MET A 252 -17.84 2.66 7.88
N HIS A 253 -18.97 2.62 7.16
CA HIS A 253 -20.29 2.42 7.75
C HIS A 253 -20.42 1.03 8.41
N SER A 254 -19.88 -0.04 7.83
CA SER A 254 -19.89 -1.37 8.46
C SER A 254 -19.11 -1.39 9.78
N MET A 255 -17.93 -0.77 9.79
CA MET A 255 -17.07 -0.72 10.98
C MET A 255 -17.75 -0.05 12.17
N THR A 256 -18.63 0.93 11.93
CA THR A 256 -19.36 1.63 13.02
C THR A 256 -20.54 0.86 13.57
N HIS A 257 -21.07 -0.14 12.85
CA HIS A 257 -22.36 -0.77 13.18
C HIS A 257 -22.28 -2.25 13.59
N VAL A 258 -21.32 -3.03 13.08
CA VAL A 258 -21.35 -4.51 13.26
C VAL A 258 -20.21 -5.04 14.12
N GLY A 259 -19.04 -4.38 14.13
CA GLY A 259 -17.86 -4.86 14.86
C GLY A 259 -17.24 -6.11 14.21
N ALA A 260 -15.91 -6.07 14.04
CA ALA A 260 -15.05 -7.04 13.37
C ALA A 260 -15.34 -7.34 11.87
N PRO A 261 -14.29 -7.52 11.04
CA PRO A 261 -14.45 -7.89 9.64
C PRO A 261 -15.01 -9.31 9.53
N GLY A 262 -16.15 -9.44 8.85
CA GLY A 262 -16.72 -10.74 8.48
C GLY A 262 -16.05 -11.31 7.23
N LEU A 263 -16.86 -11.97 6.40
CA LEU A 263 -16.45 -12.49 5.10
C LEU A 263 -16.11 -11.37 4.12
N ASP A 264 -15.32 -11.66 3.10
CA ASP A 264 -15.01 -10.69 2.05
C ASP A 264 -16.28 -10.23 1.31
N PRO A 265 -16.50 -8.92 1.15
CA PRO A 265 -17.63 -8.41 0.37
C PRO A 265 -17.63 -8.94 -1.07
N GLY A 266 -18.78 -9.45 -1.51
CA GLY A 266 -19.00 -10.05 -2.83
C GLY A 266 -18.45 -11.46 -2.99
N ALA A 267 -17.79 -12.04 -1.99
CA ALA A 267 -17.33 -13.42 -2.04
C ALA A 267 -18.50 -14.41 -2.00
N ARG A 268 -18.32 -15.55 -2.68
CA ARG A 268 -19.24 -16.68 -2.57
C ARG A 268 -19.00 -17.41 -1.25
N VAL A 269 -20.08 -17.78 -0.60
CA VAL A 269 -20.05 -18.53 0.66
C VAL A 269 -21.05 -19.66 0.60
N GLU A 270 -20.64 -20.82 1.10
CA GLU A 270 -21.55 -21.95 1.31
C GLU A 270 -21.99 -21.91 2.78
N LEU A 271 -23.29 -21.72 3.01
CA LEU A 271 -23.88 -21.90 4.32
C LEU A 271 -24.41 -23.33 4.42
N LYS A 272 -24.08 -24.01 5.52
CA LYS A 272 -24.51 -25.37 5.82
C LYS A 272 -25.47 -25.36 7.01
N ALA A 273 -26.69 -25.82 6.80
CA ALA A 273 -27.66 -26.01 7.85
C ALA A 273 -27.29 -27.21 8.75
N GLN A 274 -27.81 -27.22 9.98
CA GLN A 274 -27.64 -28.36 10.90
C GLN A 274 -28.27 -29.64 10.36
N THR A 275 -29.29 -29.53 9.51
CA THR A 275 -29.94 -30.63 8.79
C THR A 275 -29.05 -31.26 7.72
N GLY A 276 -27.94 -30.60 7.34
CA GLY A 276 -27.04 -31.03 6.28
C GLY A 276 -27.27 -30.32 4.94
N ASP A 277 -28.37 -29.57 4.81
CA ASP A 277 -28.68 -28.78 3.62
C ASP A 277 -27.62 -27.70 3.38
N ARG A 278 -27.40 -27.34 2.12
CA ARG A 278 -26.39 -26.38 1.70
C ARG A 278 -27.00 -25.31 0.81
N MET A 279 -26.54 -24.08 1.00
CA MET A 279 -26.96 -22.93 0.21
C MET A 279 -25.74 -22.11 -0.20
N GLU A 280 -25.55 -21.92 -1.50
CA GLU A 280 -24.53 -21.01 -2.02
C GLU A 280 -25.10 -19.59 -2.05
N LEU A 281 -24.41 -18.66 -1.40
CA LEU A 281 -24.79 -17.27 -1.31
C LEU A 281 -23.62 -16.36 -1.70
N MET A 282 -23.92 -15.11 -2.01
CA MET A 282 -22.91 -14.06 -2.17
C MET A 282 -22.98 -13.11 -0.98
N HIS A 283 -21.89 -12.97 -0.25
CA HIS A 283 -21.83 -12.03 0.86
C HIS A 283 -21.87 -10.59 0.35
N ILE A 284 -22.65 -9.73 1.00
CA ILE A 284 -22.69 -8.28 0.71
C ILE A 284 -21.87 -7.56 1.78
N PHE A 285 -22.49 -7.27 2.91
CA PHE A 285 -21.93 -6.61 4.08
C PHE A 285 -22.83 -6.92 5.28
N ASP A 286 -22.31 -6.79 6.50
CA ASP A 286 -23.12 -6.74 7.72
C ASP A 286 -24.08 -7.93 7.86
N ASN A 287 -23.55 -9.15 7.65
CA ASN A 287 -24.28 -10.42 7.70
C ASN A 287 -25.46 -10.50 6.72
N ARG A 288 -25.35 -9.81 5.58
CA ARG A 288 -26.32 -9.88 4.49
C ARG A 288 -25.74 -10.55 3.28
N PHE A 289 -26.62 -11.25 2.57
CA PHE A 289 -26.29 -12.17 1.52
C PHE A 289 -27.28 -12.06 0.38
N VAL A 290 -26.87 -12.41 -0.83
CA VAL A 290 -27.76 -12.58 -1.98
C VAL A 290 -27.77 -14.04 -2.39
N ASP A 291 -28.97 -14.60 -2.57
CA ASP A 291 -29.14 -15.89 -3.23
C ASP A 291 -29.12 -15.69 -4.75
N PRO A 292 -28.11 -16.22 -5.47
CA PRO A 292 -28.01 -16.08 -6.92
C PRO A 292 -29.12 -16.80 -7.70
N ALA A 293 -29.80 -17.79 -7.11
CA ALA A 293 -30.86 -18.55 -7.78
C ALA A 293 -32.22 -17.83 -7.73
N THR A 294 -32.54 -17.19 -6.60
CA THR A 294 -33.84 -16.54 -6.36
C THR A 294 -33.80 -15.01 -6.44
N PHE A 295 -32.59 -14.45 -6.41
CA PHE A 295 -32.29 -13.02 -6.31
C PHE A 295 -32.71 -12.39 -4.99
N ASP A 296 -33.07 -13.20 -4.00
CA ASP A 296 -33.50 -12.71 -2.70
C ASP A 296 -32.29 -12.19 -1.90
N LEU A 297 -32.50 -11.03 -1.28
CA LEU A 297 -31.57 -10.45 -0.32
C LEU A 297 -31.92 -10.98 1.06
N LEU A 298 -30.95 -11.61 1.71
CA LEU A 298 -31.11 -12.34 2.97
C LEU A 298 -30.27 -11.68 4.06
N ARG A 299 -30.76 -11.71 5.29
CA ARG A 299 -30.05 -11.31 6.51
C ARG A 299 -29.88 -12.53 7.41
N LEU A 300 -28.66 -12.79 7.85
CA LEU A 300 -28.39 -13.77 8.91
C LEU A 300 -28.67 -13.14 10.27
N THR A 301 -29.60 -13.73 11.02
CA THR A 301 -30.00 -13.27 12.35
C THR A 301 -29.00 -13.75 13.41
N PRO A 302 -28.98 -13.15 14.62
CA PRO A 302 -28.15 -13.62 15.73
C PRO A 302 -28.39 -15.09 16.12
N GLU A 303 -29.60 -15.59 15.89
CA GLU A 303 -30.01 -16.98 16.15
C GLU A 303 -29.54 -17.95 15.05
N GLY A 304 -28.90 -17.45 13.99
CA GLY A 304 -28.40 -18.23 12.86
C GLY A 304 -29.43 -18.50 11.76
N GLY A 305 -30.60 -17.87 11.82
CA GLY A 305 -31.64 -17.96 10.79
C GLY A 305 -31.38 -17.03 9.60
N LEU A 306 -31.89 -17.37 8.42
CA LEU A 306 -31.89 -16.48 7.25
C LEU A 306 -33.26 -15.88 7.03
N GLU A 307 -33.34 -14.55 7.03
CA GLU A 307 -34.57 -13.80 6.78
C GLU A 307 -34.47 -13.01 5.48
N LYS A 308 -35.52 -13.09 4.66
CA LYS A 308 -35.63 -12.25 3.46
C LYS A 308 -35.83 -10.79 3.86
N CYS A 309 -34.95 -9.92 3.38
CA CYS A 309 -34.98 -8.48 3.63
C CYS A 309 -35.04 -7.63 2.35
N GLY A 310 -35.07 -8.24 1.17
CA GLY A 310 -35.20 -7.53 -0.09
C GLY A 310 -35.10 -8.47 -1.29
N LYS A 311 -34.96 -7.88 -2.48
CA LYS A 311 -34.76 -8.61 -3.73
C LYS A 311 -33.96 -7.75 -4.73
N LEU A 312 -33.00 -8.35 -5.40
CA LEU A 312 -32.25 -7.70 -6.47
C LEU A 312 -32.97 -7.85 -7.81
N SER A 313 -32.75 -6.88 -8.70
CA SER A 313 -33.09 -7.00 -10.11
C SER A 313 -32.10 -7.94 -10.83
N GLY A 314 -32.54 -8.48 -11.98
CA GLY A 314 -31.67 -9.30 -12.83
C GLY A 314 -30.44 -8.53 -13.35
N GLY A 315 -30.56 -7.23 -13.62
CA GLY A 315 -29.44 -6.39 -14.06
C GLY A 315 -28.39 -6.20 -12.98
N GLU A 316 -28.80 -5.96 -11.74
CA GLU A 316 -27.88 -5.82 -10.61
C GLU A 316 -27.07 -7.09 -10.36
N LEU A 317 -27.67 -8.26 -10.55
CA LEU A 317 -26.96 -9.53 -10.43
C LEU A 317 -26.11 -9.83 -11.68
N ALA A 318 -26.56 -9.47 -12.88
CA ALA A 318 -25.80 -9.66 -14.12
C ALA A 318 -24.48 -8.87 -14.11
N ASP A 319 -24.44 -7.75 -13.41
CA ASP A 319 -23.23 -6.95 -13.19
C ASP A 319 -22.24 -7.58 -12.19
N TYR A 320 -22.59 -8.71 -11.56
CA TYR A 320 -21.66 -9.39 -10.66
C TYR A 320 -20.41 -9.86 -11.43
N PRO A 321 -19.19 -9.53 -11.00
CA PRO A 321 -17.95 -9.88 -11.71
C PRO A 321 -17.68 -11.40 -11.84
N GLY A 322 -18.47 -12.24 -11.19
CA GLY A 322 -18.28 -13.68 -11.13
C GLY A 322 -17.22 -14.10 -10.12
N ALA A 323 -17.15 -15.41 -9.86
CA ALA A 323 -16.18 -15.98 -8.92
C ALA A 323 -14.72 -15.80 -9.37
N GLY A 324 -14.49 -15.75 -10.69
CA GLY A 324 -13.18 -15.49 -11.29
C GLY A 324 -12.81 -14.00 -11.41
N GLY A 325 -13.72 -13.08 -11.10
CA GLY A 325 -13.42 -11.64 -11.09
C GLY A 325 -12.44 -11.26 -9.97
N ARG A 326 -11.94 -10.01 -9.97
CA ARG A 326 -11.06 -9.56 -8.88
C ARG A 326 -11.84 -9.39 -7.58
N ALA A 327 -11.19 -9.60 -6.44
CA ALA A 327 -11.81 -9.42 -5.13
C ALA A 327 -12.35 -7.99 -4.95
N LEU A 328 -11.58 -6.98 -5.35
CA LEU A 328 -12.01 -5.58 -5.28
C LEU A 328 -13.25 -5.29 -6.15
N GLU A 329 -13.33 -5.86 -7.36
CA GLU A 329 -14.50 -5.69 -8.24
C GLU A 329 -15.77 -6.24 -7.58
N ARG A 330 -15.66 -7.43 -6.96
CA ARG A 330 -16.78 -8.02 -6.22
C ARG A 330 -17.15 -7.17 -5.00
N ALA A 331 -16.17 -6.61 -4.31
CA ALA A 331 -16.41 -5.73 -3.17
C ALA A 331 -17.11 -4.42 -3.60
N ILE A 332 -16.71 -3.84 -4.74
CA ILE A 332 -17.35 -2.66 -5.34
C ILE A 332 -18.81 -2.98 -5.70
N TRP A 333 -19.06 -4.13 -6.34
CA TRP A 333 -20.42 -4.60 -6.61
C TRP A 333 -21.24 -4.72 -5.32
N ALA A 334 -20.71 -5.38 -4.30
CA ALA A 334 -21.38 -5.54 -3.01
C ALA A 334 -21.67 -4.18 -2.34
N ALA A 335 -20.74 -3.22 -2.42
CA ALA A 335 -20.92 -1.88 -1.88
C ALA A 335 -22.03 -1.12 -2.59
N ARG A 336 -22.17 -1.30 -3.91
CA ARG A 336 -23.29 -0.74 -4.68
C ARG A 336 -24.63 -1.33 -4.25
N ILE A 337 -24.70 -2.66 -4.07
CA ILE A 337 -25.92 -3.32 -3.56
C ILE A 337 -26.27 -2.81 -2.16
N LYS A 338 -25.29 -2.70 -1.26
CA LYS A 338 -25.50 -2.14 0.08
C LYS A 338 -26.02 -0.72 0.03
N ALA A 339 -25.42 0.13 -0.80
CA ALA A 339 -25.83 1.52 -0.94
C ALA A 339 -27.27 1.65 -1.43
N ALA A 340 -27.67 0.84 -2.40
CA ALA A 340 -29.01 0.90 -3.00
C ALA A 340 -30.11 0.30 -2.12
N HIS A 341 -29.87 -0.86 -1.51
CA HIS A 341 -30.93 -1.64 -0.85
C HIS A 341 -30.89 -1.60 0.66
N LEU A 342 -29.71 -1.38 1.24
CA LEU A 342 -29.50 -1.65 2.67
C LEU A 342 -29.37 -0.38 3.48
N LEU A 343 -28.66 0.64 2.99
CA LEU A 343 -28.51 1.92 3.71
C LEU A 343 -29.83 2.55 4.17
N PRO A 344 -30.93 2.56 3.37
CA PRO A 344 -32.20 3.13 3.83
C PRO A 344 -32.76 2.45 5.09
N SER A 345 -32.32 1.21 5.39
CA SER A 345 -32.75 0.44 6.55
C SER A 345 -31.86 0.60 7.79
N TYR A 346 -30.74 1.33 7.72
CA TYR A 346 -29.87 1.53 8.89
C TYR A 346 -30.29 2.73 9.72
N PRO A 347 -30.16 2.64 11.05
CA PRO A 347 -30.26 3.82 11.90
C PRO A 347 -29.10 4.78 11.57
N PRO A 348 -29.31 6.10 11.68
CA PRO A 348 -28.24 7.07 11.47
C PRO A 348 -27.06 6.78 12.42
N PRO A 349 -25.81 6.97 11.96
CA PRO A 349 -24.63 6.75 12.78
C PRO A 349 -24.67 7.67 14.01
N LYS A 350 -24.44 7.11 15.20
CA LYS A 350 -24.48 7.89 16.45
C LYS A 350 -23.37 8.95 16.54
N ASN A 351 -22.22 8.70 15.91
CA ASN A 351 -21.06 9.61 15.84
C ASN A 351 -20.38 9.47 14.46
N PRO A 352 -20.75 10.26 13.44
CA PRO A 352 -20.05 10.24 12.17
C PRO A 352 -18.65 10.84 12.34
N VAL A 353 -17.61 10.02 12.21
CA VAL A 353 -16.22 10.50 12.08
C VAL A 353 -15.94 10.75 10.61
N ALA A 354 -15.40 11.92 10.27
CA ALA A 354 -15.05 12.23 8.89
C ALA A 354 -13.91 11.30 8.42
N PRO A 355 -13.99 10.65 7.24
CA PRO A 355 -12.93 9.76 6.74
C PRO A 355 -11.54 10.41 6.69
N GLU A 356 -11.49 11.71 6.38
CA GLU A 356 -10.26 12.50 6.35
C GLU A 356 -9.62 12.68 7.72
N GLU A 357 -10.44 12.80 8.77
CA GLU A 357 -9.99 12.93 10.15
C GLU A 357 -9.31 11.64 10.62
N LYS A 358 -9.93 10.49 10.35
CA LYS A 358 -9.36 9.17 10.68
C LYS A 358 -8.06 8.86 9.92
N ALA A 359 -7.96 9.30 8.65
CA ALA A 359 -6.74 9.17 7.87
C ALA A 359 -5.60 10.05 8.43
N ARG A 360 -5.90 11.31 8.80
CA ARG A 360 -4.94 12.21 9.45
C ARG A 360 -4.50 11.66 10.81
N GLU A 361 -5.41 11.10 11.59
CA GLU A 361 -5.10 10.43 12.85
C GLU A 361 -4.15 9.25 12.65
N MET A 362 -4.36 8.42 11.61
CA MET A 362 -3.47 7.30 11.30
C MET A 362 -2.04 7.77 10.99
N TYR A 363 -1.89 8.79 10.14
CA TYR A 363 -0.57 9.36 9.83
C TYR A 363 0.07 10.06 11.03
N ALA A 364 -0.70 10.83 11.79
CA ALA A 364 -0.22 11.44 13.03
C ALA A 364 0.23 10.36 14.04
N THR A 365 -0.50 9.25 14.10
CA THR A 365 -0.16 8.10 14.92
C THR A 365 1.12 7.43 14.44
N LEU A 366 1.29 7.20 13.14
CA LEU A 366 2.53 6.67 12.55
C LEU A 366 3.73 7.57 12.86
N ARG A 367 3.57 8.88 12.69
CA ARG A 367 4.60 9.89 13.02
C ARG A 367 4.95 9.87 14.50
N SER A 368 3.94 9.83 15.38
CA SER A 368 4.14 9.74 16.82
C SER A 368 4.84 8.45 17.22
N ARG A 369 4.50 7.30 16.60
CA ARG A 369 5.15 6.01 16.88
C ARG A 369 6.57 5.94 16.34
N ALA A 370 6.81 6.45 15.14
CA ALA A 370 8.16 6.63 14.64
C ALA A 370 8.95 7.44 15.68
N ALA A 371 8.43 8.59 16.12
CA ALA A 371 9.09 9.37 17.17
C ALA A 371 9.38 8.57 18.46
N LYS A 372 8.43 7.75 18.95
CA LYS A 372 8.62 6.86 20.11
C LYS A 372 9.67 5.76 19.88
N LEU A 373 9.65 5.08 18.73
CA LEU A 373 10.64 4.07 18.34
C LEU A 373 12.06 4.64 18.33
N PHE A 374 12.16 5.92 18.02
CA PHE A 374 13.40 6.68 17.97
C PHE A 374 13.68 7.51 19.24
N GLY A 375 12.95 7.25 20.34
CA GLY A 375 13.28 7.77 21.68
C GLY A 375 12.99 9.25 21.93
N LYS A 376 11.95 9.83 21.30
CA LYS A 376 11.43 11.15 21.65
C LYS A 376 10.10 11.09 22.39
#